data_AF-A0A1V5IB47-F1
#
_entry.id   AF-A0A1V5IB47-F1
#
_cell.length_a   1.000
_cell.length_b   1.000
_cell.length_c   1.000
_cell.angle_alpha   90.00
_cell.angle_beta   90.00
_cell.angle_gamma   90.00
#
_symmetry.space_group_name_H-M   'P 1'
#
loop_
_entity.id
_entity.type
_entity.pdbx_description
1 polymer ?
#
loop_
_entity_poly.entity_id
_entity_poly.type
_entity_poly.pdbx_seq_one_letter_code
_entity_poly.pdbx_strand_id
1 'polypeptide(L)'
;MRVYNGSGIDGLATTAATQLSAQGYKAQAVADDYEYPDRVTAVYAPRSLRSHADAVAAMLSPAQVRVIPRGPGVVDGITVFVASSFDGVLDVPDAVVEERQTLLAGQKVGWETWKLTDAATPLRLQAPVAWPAGSVYDQFHNYSIETTDGRRLAASVAVARTPLSGYWSVQAMRWLRPPAIENPTGTKKVGGRTYMLFYQGDSLHMVAWRERGILYWVLNTLDDQLSNDVMMGLATSCRPVK
;
A
#
# COMPACT_ATOMS: atom_id res chain seq x y z
N MET A 1 12.97 11.18 -3.40
CA MET A 1 13.72 10.81 -4.61
C MET A 1 14.61 11.97 -5.01
N ARG A 2 15.75 11.67 -5.63
CA ARG A 2 16.67 12.68 -6.17
C ARG A 2 16.60 12.67 -7.69
N VAL A 3 16.53 13.83 -8.30
CA VAL A 3 16.44 14.01 -9.74
C VAL A 3 17.69 14.72 -10.21
N TYR A 4 18.50 14.04 -11.01
CA TYR A 4 19.73 14.54 -11.59
C TYR A 4 19.50 14.88 -13.05
N ASN A 5 20.18 15.92 -13.51
CA ASN A 5 20.25 16.23 -14.92
C ASN A 5 21.29 15.35 -15.60
N GLY A 6 20.85 14.52 -16.52
CA GLY A 6 21.72 13.70 -17.38
C GLY A 6 21.64 14.09 -18.85
N SER A 7 20.90 15.14 -19.20
CA SER A 7 20.68 15.57 -20.58
C SER A 7 21.60 16.71 -21.02
N GLY A 8 22.16 17.45 -20.05
CA GLY A 8 22.89 18.70 -20.31
C GLY A 8 21.97 19.88 -20.66
N ILE A 9 20.64 19.74 -20.48
CA ILE A 9 19.67 20.80 -20.69
C ILE A 9 19.39 21.46 -19.34
N ASP A 10 19.77 22.73 -19.20
CA ASP A 10 19.59 23.49 -17.96
C ASP A 10 18.13 23.48 -17.49
N GLY A 11 17.93 23.22 -16.21
CA GLY A 11 16.61 23.25 -15.57
C GLY A 11 15.71 22.05 -15.85
N LEU A 12 16.09 21.10 -16.72
CA LEU A 12 15.25 19.93 -17.02
C LEU A 12 14.97 19.06 -15.78
N ALA A 13 15.99 18.86 -14.93
CA ALA A 13 15.82 18.14 -13.66
C ALA A 13 14.92 18.90 -12.67
N THR A 14 15.02 20.23 -12.61
CA THR A 14 14.16 21.07 -11.79
C THR A 14 12.70 21.00 -12.24
N THR A 15 12.48 21.04 -13.55
CA THR A 15 11.16 20.88 -14.17
C THR A 15 10.56 19.51 -13.84
N ALA A 16 11.31 18.42 -14.05
CA ALA A 16 10.86 17.08 -13.72
C ALA A 16 10.56 16.92 -12.22
N ALA A 17 11.45 17.39 -11.33
CA ALA A 17 11.25 17.33 -9.88
C ALA A 17 10.01 18.12 -9.43
N THR A 18 9.75 19.27 -10.03
CA THR A 18 8.57 20.10 -9.73
C THR A 18 7.28 19.38 -10.13
N GLN A 19 7.23 18.81 -11.34
CA GLN A 19 6.05 18.06 -11.81
C GLN A 19 5.83 16.78 -11.00
N LEU A 20 6.89 16.05 -10.65
CA LEU A 20 6.79 14.88 -9.76
C LEU A 20 6.29 15.30 -8.36
N SER A 21 6.71 16.45 -7.85
CA SER A 21 6.21 16.99 -6.59
C SER A 21 4.73 17.35 -6.65
N ALA A 22 4.25 17.88 -7.79
CA ALA A 22 2.84 18.13 -8.01
C ALA A 22 2.00 16.83 -8.04
N GLN A 23 2.60 15.69 -8.42
CA GLN A 23 1.99 14.35 -8.32
C GLN A 23 2.12 13.72 -6.92
N GLY A 24 2.58 14.47 -5.92
CA GLY A 24 2.69 14.02 -4.53
C GLY A 24 3.99 13.29 -4.17
N TYR A 25 4.95 13.20 -5.09
CA TYR A 25 6.25 12.61 -4.79
C TYR A 25 7.15 13.60 -4.03
N LYS A 26 7.90 13.12 -3.03
CA LYS A 26 8.99 13.92 -2.41
C LYS A 26 10.20 13.94 -3.35
N ALA A 27 10.17 14.78 -4.40
CA ALA A 27 11.22 14.89 -5.41
C ALA A 27 12.05 16.16 -5.24
N GLN A 28 13.38 16.04 -5.36
CA GLN A 28 14.30 17.15 -5.26
C GLN A 28 15.30 17.11 -6.43
N ALA A 29 15.42 18.23 -7.14
CA ALA A 29 16.46 18.41 -8.15
C ALA A 29 17.83 18.56 -7.44
N VAL A 30 18.83 17.85 -7.94
CA VAL A 30 20.22 17.92 -7.47
C VAL A 30 21.04 18.66 -8.51
N ALA A 31 22.03 19.45 -8.05
CA ALA A 31 22.88 20.28 -8.90
C ALA A 31 23.58 19.48 -10.02
N ASP A 32 23.78 20.17 -11.15
CA ASP A 32 24.37 19.63 -12.38
C ASP A 32 25.87 19.35 -12.18
N ASP A 33 26.20 18.15 -11.69
CA ASP A 33 27.60 17.70 -11.56
C ASP A 33 27.74 16.18 -11.76
N TYR A 34 26.87 15.59 -12.60
CA TYR A 34 26.88 14.15 -12.86
C TYR A 34 26.89 13.84 -14.36
N GLU A 35 27.94 13.15 -14.80
CA GLU A 35 28.05 12.67 -16.17
C GLU A 35 27.17 11.41 -16.33
N TYR A 36 26.04 11.56 -17.01
CA TYR A 36 25.13 10.45 -17.30
C TYR A 36 25.31 10.04 -18.77
N PRO A 37 25.83 8.83 -19.08
CA PRO A 37 26.25 8.47 -20.42
C PRO A 37 25.09 8.12 -21.37
N ASP A 38 23.91 7.82 -20.83
CA ASP A 38 22.79 7.32 -21.61
C ASP A 38 21.87 8.46 -22.07
N ARG A 39 21.32 8.32 -23.29
CA ARG A 39 20.30 9.25 -23.81
C ARG A 39 18.89 8.97 -23.30
N VAL A 40 18.71 7.85 -22.58
CA VAL A 40 17.42 7.43 -22.05
C VAL A 40 17.39 7.67 -20.55
N THR A 41 16.33 8.34 -20.09
CA THR A 41 16.08 8.60 -18.67
C THR A 41 16.12 7.28 -17.90
N ALA A 42 16.89 7.22 -16.81
CA ALA A 42 16.91 6.04 -15.96
C ALA A 42 16.40 6.34 -14.56
N VAL A 43 15.65 5.38 -14.05
CA VAL A 43 15.14 5.36 -12.68
C VAL A 43 15.82 4.24 -11.94
N TYR A 44 16.75 4.59 -11.08
CA TYR A 44 17.46 3.67 -10.21
C TYR A 44 16.70 3.49 -8.91
N ALA A 45 16.50 2.25 -8.50
CA ALA A 45 15.82 1.95 -7.24
C ALA A 45 16.29 0.64 -6.63
N PRO A 46 16.29 0.51 -5.29
CA PRO A 46 16.46 -0.77 -4.64
C PRO A 46 15.30 -1.70 -5.02
N ARG A 47 15.55 -3.02 -4.96
CA ARG A 47 14.54 -4.03 -5.34
C ARG A 47 13.18 -3.86 -4.63
N SER A 48 13.19 -3.36 -3.38
CA SER A 48 11.97 -3.08 -2.61
C SER A 48 11.11 -1.96 -3.20
N LEU A 49 11.70 -1.02 -3.94
CA LEU A 49 11.01 0.16 -4.48
C LEU A 49 10.75 0.03 -5.98
N ARG A 50 10.90 -1.17 -6.56
CA ARG A 50 10.76 -1.39 -8.00
C ARG A 50 9.39 -0.93 -8.53
N SER A 51 8.31 -1.27 -7.84
CA SER A 51 6.94 -0.88 -8.22
C SER A 51 6.78 0.65 -8.30
N HIS A 52 7.35 1.38 -7.34
CA HIS A 52 7.33 2.84 -7.33
C HIS A 52 8.22 3.42 -8.44
N ALA A 53 9.35 2.79 -8.71
CA ALA A 53 10.24 3.17 -9.80
C ALA A 53 9.61 2.96 -11.17
N ASP A 54 8.86 1.87 -11.37
CA ASP A 54 8.11 1.59 -12.59
C ASP A 54 7.04 2.68 -12.84
N ALA A 55 6.33 3.12 -11.79
CA ALA A 55 5.38 4.23 -11.90
C ALA A 55 6.05 5.56 -12.25
N VAL A 56 7.20 5.86 -11.64
CA VAL A 56 8.00 7.05 -11.95
C VAL A 56 8.53 7.01 -13.39
N ALA A 57 9.02 5.85 -13.85
CA ALA A 57 9.50 5.67 -15.22
C ALA A 57 8.38 5.80 -16.25
N ALA A 58 7.17 5.33 -15.95
CA ALA A 58 6.03 5.51 -16.84
C ALA A 58 5.71 6.99 -17.09
N MET A 59 5.77 7.84 -16.05
CA MET A 59 5.54 9.28 -16.21
C MET A 59 6.68 10.02 -16.91
N LEU A 60 7.89 9.47 -16.86
CA LEU A 60 9.09 10.04 -17.49
C LEU A 60 9.39 9.38 -18.85
N SER A 61 8.39 8.72 -19.44
CA SER A 61 8.58 7.94 -20.67
C SER A 61 9.13 8.82 -21.81
N PRO A 62 10.08 8.31 -22.61
CA PRO A 62 10.75 7.01 -22.51
C PRO A 62 11.78 6.98 -21.36
N ALA A 63 11.59 6.05 -20.42
CA ALA A 63 12.50 5.80 -19.31
C ALA A 63 12.70 4.31 -19.01
N GLN A 64 13.83 3.99 -18.39
CA GLN A 64 14.19 2.62 -18.01
C GLN A 64 14.41 2.49 -16.50
N VAL A 65 13.85 1.44 -15.90
CA VAL A 65 14.08 1.13 -14.48
C VAL A 65 15.30 0.24 -14.32
N ARG A 66 16.23 0.67 -13.47
CA ARG A 66 17.46 -0.06 -13.13
C ARG A 66 17.45 -0.45 -11.66
N VAL A 67 17.29 -1.73 -11.39
CA VAL A 67 17.28 -2.24 -10.01
C VAL A 67 18.72 -2.33 -9.51
N ILE A 68 19.02 -1.66 -8.40
CA ILE A 68 20.34 -1.68 -7.76
C ILE A 68 20.30 -2.39 -6.40
N PRO A 69 21.37 -3.08 -5.99
CA PRO A 69 21.51 -3.58 -4.63
C PRO A 69 21.63 -2.41 -3.65
N ARG A 70 21.15 -2.59 -2.41
CA ARG A 70 21.40 -1.64 -1.33
C ARG A 70 22.84 -1.78 -0.85
N GLY A 71 23.51 -0.67 -0.57
CA GLY A 71 24.87 -0.67 -0.03
C GLY A 71 25.22 0.66 0.67
N PRO A 72 26.18 0.66 1.61
CA PRO A 72 26.65 1.89 2.26
C PRO A 72 27.20 2.88 1.22
N GLY A 73 26.78 4.14 1.28
CA GLY A 73 27.18 5.18 0.32
C GLY A 73 26.36 5.23 -0.97
N VAL A 74 25.44 4.28 -1.20
CA VAL A 74 24.42 4.37 -2.25
C VAL A 74 23.26 5.20 -1.71
N VAL A 75 22.73 6.15 -2.50
CA VAL A 75 21.58 6.96 -2.08
C VAL A 75 20.39 6.06 -1.78
N ASP A 76 19.87 6.14 -0.54
CA ASP A 76 18.64 5.45 -0.17
C ASP A 76 17.44 6.04 -0.93
N GLY A 77 16.67 5.17 -1.58
CA GLY A 77 15.44 5.54 -2.28
C GLY A 77 15.52 5.43 -3.80
N ILE A 78 14.73 6.26 -4.49
CA ILE A 78 14.70 6.35 -5.95
C ILE A 78 15.59 7.50 -6.40
N THR A 79 16.44 7.23 -7.38
CA THR A 79 17.28 8.21 -8.06
C THR A 79 16.91 8.23 -9.54
N VAL A 80 16.59 9.40 -10.07
CA VAL A 80 16.23 9.61 -11.47
C VAL A 80 17.35 10.38 -12.15
N PHE A 81 17.82 9.90 -13.29
CA PHE A 81 18.67 10.65 -14.22
C PHE A 81 17.84 11.01 -15.42
N VAL A 82 17.46 12.28 -15.53
CA VAL A 82 16.65 12.78 -16.64
C VAL A 82 17.56 13.02 -17.83
N ALA A 83 17.38 12.23 -18.88
CA ALA A 83 18.16 12.33 -20.11
C ALA A 83 17.34 13.01 -21.21
N SER A 84 17.93 13.15 -22.40
CA SER A 84 17.28 13.79 -23.55
C SER A 84 16.08 13.04 -24.11
N SER A 85 15.79 11.82 -23.66
CA SER A 85 14.54 11.13 -23.99
C SER A 85 13.31 11.76 -23.33
N PHE A 86 13.46 12.43 -22.19
CA PHE A 86 12.37 13.14 -21.54
C PHE A 86 12.18 14.50 -22.20
N ASP A 87 10.97 14.75 -22.70
CA ASP A 87 10.62 15.97 -23.46
C ASP A 87 10.35 17.20 -22.57
N GLY A 88 10.41 17.03 -21.25
CA GLY A 88 10.18 18.10 -20.27
C GLY A 88 8.77 18.09 -19.67
N VAL A 89 7.88 17.22 -20.12
CA VAL A 89 6.51 17.11 -19.60
C VAL A 89 6.27 15.69 -19.10
N LEU A 90 5.81 15.54 -17.86
CA LEU A 90 5.39 14.24 -17.38
C LEU A 90 4.19 13.76 -18.17
N ASP A 91 4.29 12.56 -18.70
CA ASP A 91 3.13 11.78 -19.14
C ASP A 91 2.42 11.30 -17.88
N VAL A 92 1.65 12.20 -17.25
CA VAL A 92 0.83 11.83 -16.10
C VAL A 92 -0.30 10.98 -16.66
N PRO A 93 -0.32 9.65 -16.40
CA PRO A 93 -1.36 8.83 -16.95
C PRO A 93 -2.71 9.29 -16.38
N ASP A 94 -3.62 9.70 -17.28
CA ASP A 94 -4.99 10.05 -16.93
C ASP A 94 -5.60 8.90 -16.10
N ALA A 95 -6.27 9.26 -15.01
CA ALA A 95 -7.05 8.34 -14.17
C ALA A 95 -6.29 7.24 -13.40
N VAL A 96 -5.00 7.41 -13.13
CA VAL A 96 -4.29 6.46 -12.28
C VAL A 96 -4.46 6.71 -10.77
N VAL A 97 -4.81 7.94 -10.38
CA VAL A 97 -4.98 8.30 -8.96
C VAL A 97 -6.45 8.18 -8.51
N GLU A 98 -7.42 8.43 -9.39
CA GLU A 98 -8.85 8.40 -9.02
C GLU A 98 -9.45 6.98 -9.02
N GLU A 99 -9.08 6.10 -9.95
CA GLU A 99 -9.62 4.72 -9.94
C GLU A 99 -8.98 3.86 -8.83
N ARG A 100 -7.70 4.07 -8.50
CA ARG A 100 -6.93 3.18 -7.61
C ARG A 100 -7.37 3.19 -6.13
N GLN A 101 -8.09 4.21 -5.69
CA GLN A 101 -8.52 4.34 -4.29
C GLN A 101 -10.04 4.51 -4.13
N THR A 102 -10.82 4.38 -5.20
CA THR A 102 -12.27 4.44 -5.06
C THR A 102 -12.77 3.21 -4.30
N LEU A 103 -13.38 3.45 -3.14
CA LEU A 103 -14.03 2.43 -2.34
C LEU A 103 -15.49 2.28 -2.78
N LEU A 104 -15.79 1.20 -3.49
CA LEU A 104 -17.11 0.90 -4.00
C LEU A 104 -18.00 0.34 -2.88
N ALA A 105 -19.08 1.03 -2.53
CA ALA A 105 -20.01 0.58 -1.50
C ALA A 105 -20.93 -0.57 -1.97
N GLY A 106 -21.44 -1.35 -1.02
CA GLY A 106 -22.40 -2.43 -1.27
C GLY A 106 -21.82 -3.69 -1.94
N GLN A 107 -20.49 -3.79 -2.02
CA GLN A 107 -19.80 -4.86 -2.72
C GLN A 107 -19.58 -6.06 -1.79
N LYS A 108 -20.26 -7.18 -2.06
CA LYS A 108 -20.05 -8.47 -1.36
C LYS A 108 -19.07 -9.37 -2.13
N VAL A 109 -17.87 -8.86 -2.39
CA VAL A 109 -16.86 -9.61 -3.15
C VAL A 109 -16.47 -10.89 -2.39
N GLY A 110 -16.41 -12.03 -3.09
CA GLY A 110 -16.01 -13.32 -2.50
C GLY A 110 -16.95 -13.85 -1.40
N TRP A 111 -18.21 -13.40 -1.35
CA TRP A 111 -19.11 -13.73 -0.22
C TRP A 111 -19.36 -15.24 -0.03
N GLU A 112 -19.43 -16.02 -1.10
CA GLU A 112 -19.54 -17.48 -1.00
C GLU A 112 -18.32 -18.10 -0.31
N THR A 113 -17.11 -17.67 -0.70
CA THR A 113 -15.86 -18.11 -0.05
C THR A 113 -15.80 -17.67 1.41
N TRP A 114 -16.25 -16.45 1.73
CA TRP A 114 -16.40 -15.99 3.12
C TRP A 114 -17.35 -16.88 3.93
N LYS A 115 -18.52 -17.23 3.39
CA LYS A 115 -19.48 -18.12 4.07
C LYS A 115 -18.89 -19.51 4.32
N LEU A 116 -18.21 -20.08 3.34
CA LEU A 116 -17.53 -21.37 3.49
C LEU A 116 -16.40 -21.30 4.53
N THR A 117 -15.62 -20.22 4.50
CA THR A 117 -14.53 -19.99 5.45
C THR A 117 -15.06 -19.80 6.87
N ASP A 118 -16.15 -19.05 7.05
CA ASP A 118 -16.81 -18.82 8.33
C ASP A 118 -17.39 -20.11 8.92
N ALA A 119 -18.06 -20.92 8.10
CA ALA A 119 -18.61 -22.21 8.53
C ALA A 119 -17.53 -23.21 9.01
N ALA A 120 -16.29 -23.06 8.54
CA ALA A 120 -15.17 -23.93 8.87
C ALA A 120 -14.34 -23.47 10.10
N THR A 121 -14.82 -22.49 10.87
CA THR A 121 -14.10 -21.96 12.03
C THR A 121 -15.07 -21.63 13.16
N PRO A 122 -14.67 -21.72 14.45
CA PRO A 122 -15.49 -21.23 15.56
C PRO A 122 -15.55 -19.70 15.64
N LEU A 123 -14.88 -19.01 14.72
CA LEU A 123 -14.98 -17.56 14.58
C LEU A 123 -16.38 -17.18 14.05
N ARG A 124 -16.69 -15.89 14.12
CA ARG A 124 -17.85 -15.28 13.49
C ARG A 124 -17.30 -14.19 12.60
N LEU A 125 -16.85 -14.57 11.41
CA LEU A 125 -16.11 -13.71 10.50
C LEU A 125 -16.93 -12.47 10.14
N GLN A 126 -16.22 -11.38 9.93
CA GLN A 126 -16.77 -10.16 9.35
C GLN A 126 -16.01 -9.88 8.07
N ALA A 127 -16.76 -9.53 7.03
CA ALA A 127 -16.21 -9.23 5.72
C ALA A 127 -16.62 -7.81 5.30
N PRO A 128 -15.74 -7.07 4.62
CA PRO A 128 -16.05 -5.74 4.12
C PRO A 128 -17.20 -5.81 3.10
N VAL A 129 -18.15 -4.88 3.19
CA VAL A 129 -19.18 -4.67 2.15
C VAL A 129 -18.92 -3.39 1.34
N ALA A 130 -17.74 -2.81 1.49
CA ALA A 130 -17.21 -1.79 0.60
C ALA A 130 -15.84 -2.29 0.10
N TRP A 131 -15.55 -2.11 -1.18
CA TRP A 131 -14.43 -2.79 -1.82
C TRP A 131 -13.56 -1.83 -2.64
N PRO A 132 -12.22 -1.86 -2.47
CA PRO A 132 -11.33 -1.03 -3.27
C PRO A 132 -11.39 -1.48 -4.74
N ALA A 133 -11.65 -0.54 -5.64
CA ALA A 133 -11.75 -0.83 -7.07
C ALA A 133 -10.49 -1.56 -7.58
N GLY A 134 -10.71 -2.59 -8.40
CA GLY A 134 -9.64 -3.42 -8.97
C GLY A 134 -8.92 -4.36 -8.00
N SER A 135 -9.24 -4.38 -6.70
CA SER A 135 -8.71 -5.39 -5.80
C SER A 135 -9.37 -6.75 -6.03
N VAL A 136 -8.60 -7.82 -5.90
CA VAL A 136 -9.08 -9.21 -6.04
C VAL A 136 -8.63 -10.05 -4.86
N TYR A 137 -9.48 -10.95 -4.36
CA TYR A 137 -9.05 -11.92 -3.35
C TYR A 137 -8.04 -12.90 -3.96
N ASP A 138 -7.05 -13.28 -3.17
CA ASP A 138 -5.99 -14.21 -3.53
C ASP A 138 -6.09 -15.50 -2.71
N GLN A 139 -6.23 -15.37 -1.38
CA GLN A 139 -6.24 -16.51 -0.48
C GLN A 139 -7.21 -16.32 0.69
N PHE A 140 -7.83 -17.42 1.11
CA PHE A 140 -8.54 -17.54 2.38
C PHE A 140 -7.92 -18.68 3.18
N HIS A 141 -7.69 -18.45 4.47
CA HIS A 141 -7.09 -19.47 5.31
C HIS A 141 -7.57 -19.38 6.76
N ASN A 142 -8.03 -20.52 7.29
CA ASN A 142 -8.29 -20.72 8.72
C ASN A 142 -7.10 -21.45 9.34
N TYR A 143 -6.62 -20.95 10.47
CA TYR A 143 -5.44 -21.49 11.14
C TYR A 143 -5.54 -21.33 12.66
N SER A 144 -4.56 -21.87 13.38
CA SER A 144 -4.43 -21.71 14.82
C SER A 144 -3.19 -20.90 15.15
N ILE A 145 -3.34 -19.91 16.03
CA ILE A 145 -2.23 -19.12 16.58
C ILE A 145 -1.90 -19.65 17.97
N GLU A 146 -0.62 -19.81 18.25
CA GLU A 146 -0.14 -20.08 19.61
C GLU A 146 0.10 -18.76 20.34
N THR A 147 -0.51 -18.61 21.50
CA THR A 147 -0.35 -17.44 22.37
C THR A 147 0.93 -17.53 23.19
N THR A 148 1.35 -16.43 23.79
CA THR A 148 2.55 -16.40 24.67
C THR A 148 2.45 -17.33 25.89
N ASP A 149 1.24 -17.70 26.30
CA ASP A 149 0.96 -18.66 27.37
C ASP A 149 0.69 -20.10 26.85
N GLY A 150 1.04 -20.39 25.59
CA GLY A 150 1.00 -21.73 24.99
C GLY A 150 -0.40 -22.23 24.57
N ARG A 151 -1.43 -21.38 24.61
CA ARG A 151 -2.78 -21.76 24.15
C ARG A 151 -2.89 -21.64 22.64
N ARG A 152 -3.59 -22.58 22.02
CA ARG A 152 -3.91 -22.51 20.58
C ARG A 152 -5.29 -21.90 20.37
N LEU A 153 -5.35 -20.77 19.66
CA LEU A 153 -6.57 -20.01 19.41
C LEU A 153 -6.85 -19.93 17.91
N ALA A 154 -8.12 -20.06 17.53
CA ALA A 154 -8.54 -19.96 16.14
C ALA A 154 -8.30 -18.56 15.57
N ALA A 155 -7.83 -18.52 14.32
CA ALA A 155 -7.64 -17.33 13.51
C ALA A 155 -8.03 -17.60 12.05
N SER A 156 -8.31 -16.53 11.31
CA SER A 156 -8.65 -16.57 9.90
C SER A 156 -8.10 -15.33 9.21
N VAL A 157 -7.66 -15.51 7.97
CA VAL A 157 -7.17 -14.44 7.09
C VAL A 157 -7.79 -14.58 5.71
N ALA A 158 -8.22 -13.45 5.16
CA ALA A 158 -8.53 -13.28 3.75
C ALA A 158 -7.53 -12.26 3.17
N VAL A 159 -6.71 -12.70 2.24
CA VAL A 159 -5.70 -11.90 1.55
C VAL A 159 -6.25 -11.45 0.20
N ALA A 160 -6.09 -10.17 -0.10
CA ALA A 160 -6.43 -9.59 -1.38
C ALA A 160 -5.24 -8.84 -1.97
N ARG A 161 -5.24 -8.72 -3.29
CA ARG A 161 -4.20 -8.07 -4.07
C ARG A 161 -4.76 -6.83 -4.75
N THR A 162 -4.03 -5.73 -4.69
CA THR A 162 -4.36 -4.47 -5.38
C THR A 162 -4.03 -4.59 -6.89
N PRO A 163 -4.50 -3.66 -7.73
CA PRO A 163 -4.04 -3.54 -9.12
C PRO A 163 -2.51 -3.37 -9.24
N LEU A 164 -1.85 -2.83 -8.20
CA LEU A 164 -0.41 -2.65 -8.12
C LEU A 164 0.33 -3.85 -7.52
N SER A 165 -0.34 -5.00 -7.42
CA SER A 165 0.21 -6.26 -6.90
C SER A 165 0.67 -6.23 -5.43
N GLY A 166 0.28 -5.21 -4.66
CA GLY A 166 0.46 -5.21 -3.21
C GLY A 166 -0.61 -6.08 -2.54
N TYR A 167 -0.24 -6.79 -1.47
CA TYR A 167 -1.14 -7.67 -0.73
C TYR A 167 -1.60 -6.99 0.55
N TRP A 168 -2.92 -6.94 0.76
CA TRP A 168 -3.56 -6.47 1.97
C TRP A 168 -4.47 -7.57 2.51
N SER A 169 -4.92 -7.45 3.77
CA SER A 169 -5.72 -8.53 4.35
C SER A 169 -6.79 -8.08 5.34
N VAL A 170 -7.81 -8.92 5.49
CA VAL A 170 -8.79 -8.88 6.58
C VAL A 170 -8.56 -10.11 7.45
N GLN A 171 -8.42 -9.93 8.75
CA GLN A 171 -8.15 -11.02 9.68
C GLN A 171 -9.11 -11.00 10.86
N ALA A 172 -9.32 -12.18 11.43
CA ALA A 172 -10.10 -12.39 12.64
C ALA A 172 -9.42 -13.42 13.54
N MET A 173 -9.41 -13.22 14.86
CA MET A 173 -8.83 -14.17 15.81
C MET A 173 -9.46 -14.11 17.20
N ARG A 174 -9.37 -15.22 17.96
CA ARG A 174 -9.80 -15.27 19.37
C ARG A 174 -8.75 -14.72 20.34
N TRP A 175 -7.51 -14.50 19.90
CA TRP A 175 -6.53 -13.80 20.73
C TRP A 175 -6.90 -12.31 20.79
N LEU A 176 -7.50 -11.88 21.89
CA LEU A 176 -8.07 -10.54 21.99
C LEU A 176 -7.05 -9.43 22.25
N ARG A 177 -5.87 -9.77 22.75
CA ARG A 177 -4.79 -8.84 23.13
C ARG A 177 -3.43 -9.39 22.71
N PRO A 178 -3.19 -9.62 21.40
CA PRO A 178 -1.83 -9.91 20.93
C PRO A 178 -0.96 -8.65 21.01
N PRO A 179 0.37 -8.78 21.16
CA PRO A 179 1.29 -7.65 21.22
C PRO A 179 1.13 -6.64 20.08
N ALA A 180 0.76 -7.12 18.89
CA ALA A 180 0.54 -6.30 17.70
C ALA A 180 -0.52 -5.20 17.87
N ILE A 181 -1.43 -5.29 18.85
CA ILE A 181 -2.49 -4.30 19.07
C ILE A 181 -2.44 -3.61 20.44
N GLU A 182 -1.40 -3.83 21.24
CA GLU A 182 -1.34 -3.29 22.59
C GLU A 182 -1.26 -1.77 22.63
N ASN A 183 -0.55 -1.17 21.66
CA ASN A 183 -0.24 0.26 21.64
C ASN A 183 -0.71 0.92 20.33
N PRO A 184 -2.02 1.16 20.16
CA PRO A 184 -2.50 1.89 19.00
C PRO A 184 -2.00 3.35 19.03
N THR A 185 -1.67 3.89 17.87
CA THR A 185 -1.33 5.32 17.71
C THR A 185 -2.52 6.22 18.06
N GLY A 186 -3.74 5.74 17.81
CA GLY A 186 -4.96 6.45 18.15
C GLY A 186 -6.17 5.55 18.17
N THR A 187 -7.30 6.11 18.61
CA THR A 187 -8.59 5.42 18.55
C THR A 187 -9.65 6.32 17.93
N LYS A 188 -10.61 5.72 17.23
CA LYS A 188 -11.72 6.45 16.60
C LYS A 188 -13.02 5.69 16.82
N LYS A 189 -14.07 6.39 17.26
CA LYS A 189 -15.41 5.81 17.42
C LYS A 189 -16.25 6.12 16.17
N VAL A 190 -16.76 5.09 15.51
CA VAL A 190 -17.62 5.20 14.33
C VAL A 190 -18.77 4.21 14.45
N GLY A 191 -20.02 4.66 14.28
CA GLY A 191 -21.20 3.77 14.31
C GLY A 191 -21.34 2.95 15.60
N GLY A 192 -20.93 3.51 16.75
CA GLY A 192 -20.95 2.81 18.04
C GLY A 192 -19.80 1.82 18.28
N ARG A 193 -18.94 1.57 17.29
CA ARG A 193 -17.76 0.72 17.41
C ARG A 193 -16.50 1.57 17.59
N THR A 194 -15.60 1.14 18.46
CA THR A 194 -14.27 1.75 18.63
C THR A 194 -13.26 1.01 17.78
N TYR A 195 -12.53 1.77 16.97
CA TYR A 195 -11.44 1.31 16.12
C TYR A 195 -10.11 1.75 16.72
N MET A 196 -9.16 0.83 16.78
CA MET A 196 -7.76 1.05 17.12
C MET A 196 -6.99 1.30 15.82
N LEU A 197 -6.28 2.43 15.75
CA LEU A 197 -5.58 2.90 14.57
C LEU A 197 -4.07 2.79 14.79
N PHE A 198 -3.37 2.23 13.81
CA PHE A 198 -1.92 2.04 13.85
C PHE A 198 -1.34 2.71 12.62
N TYR A 199 -0.73 3.88 12.83
CA TYR A 199 -0.09 4.65 11.79
C TYR A 199 1.41 4.32 11.71
N GLN A 200 1.96 4.30 10.50
CA GLN A 200 3.39 4.31 10.22
C GLN A 200 3.72 5.63 9.51
N GLY A 201 4.23 6.60 10.27
CA GLY A 201 4.28 7.98 9.81
C GLY A 201 2.86 8.52 9.60
N ASP A 202 2.58 9.02 8.39
CA ASP A 202 1.27 9.60 8.03
C ASP A 202 0.28 8.57 7.47
N SER A 203 0.74 7.34 7.23
CA SER A 203 -0.04 6.26 6.61
C SER A 203 -0.68 5.34 7.64
N LEU A 204 -1.97 5.04 7.45
CA LEU A 204 -2.72 4.10 8.29
C LEU A 204 -2.42 2.68 7.83
N HIS A 205 -1.56 1.99 8.58
CA HIS A 205 -1.10 0.65 8.23
C HIS A 205 -2.07 -0.44 8.70
N MET A 206 -2.73 -0.24 9.84
CA MET A 206 -3.68 -1.21 10.37
C MET A 206 -4.85 -0.53 11.09
N VAL A 207 -6.05 -1.11 10.90
CA VAL A 207 -7.26 -0.72 11.61
C VAL A 207 -7.85 -1.95 12.28
N ALA A 208 -7.87 -1.97 13.61
CA ALA A 208 -8.34 -3.11 14.39
C ALA A 208 -9.60 -2.75 15.20
N TRP A 209 -10.46 -3.74 15.46
CA TRP A 209 -11.60 -3.59 16.35
C TRP A 209 -11.93 -4.91 17.03
N ARG A 210 -12.62 -4.82 18.16
CA ARG A 210 -13.11 -6.00 18.89
C ARG A 210 -14.62 -6.02 18.85
N GLU A 211 -15.19 -7.18 18.58
CA GLU A 211 -16.62 -7.39 18.68
C GLU A 211 -16.93 -8.84 19.05
N ARG A 212 -17.86 -9.04 20.00
CA ARG A 212 -18.37 -10.37 20.40
C ARG A 212 -17.27 -11.39 20.72
N GLY A 213 -16.20 -10.96 21.38
CA GLY A 213 -15.10 -11.84 21.80
C GLY A 213 -14.16 -12.24 20.66
N ILE A 214 -14.18 -11.52 19.53
CA ILE A 214 -13.27 -11.70 18.41
C ILE A 214 -12.55 -10.38 18.14
N LEU A 215 -11.25 -10.46 17.90
CA LEU A 215 -10.44 -9.36 17.38
C LEU A 215 -10.42 -9.45 15.86
N TYR A 216 -10.67 -8.32 15.20
CA TYR A 216 -10.59 -8.18 13.77
C TYR A 216 -9.60 -7.08 13.41
N TRP A 217 -8.96 -7.18 12.27
CA TRP A 217 -8.27 -6.04 11.68
C TRP A 217 -8.25 -6.08 10.16
N VAL A 218 -8.10 -4.90 9.57
CA VAL A 218 -7.66 -4.71 8.19
C VAL A 218 -6.20 -4.29 8.25
N LEU A 219 -5.35 -4.97 7.49
CA LEU A 219 -3.92 -4.68 7.37
C LEU A 219 -3.63 -4.22 5.95
N ASN A 220 -2.94 -3.09 5.82
CA ASN A 220 -2.55 -2.51 4.54
C ASN A 220 -1.46 -3.36 3.87
N THR A 221 -1.08 -2.97 2.66
CA THR A 221 0.10 -3.53 2.00
C THR A 221 1.37 -3.12 2.72
N LEU A 222 2.47 -3.83 2.47
CA LEU A 222 3.79 -3.49 3.01
C LEU A 222 4.22 -2.04 2.72
N ASP A 223 3.82 -1.49 1.57
CA ASP A 223 4.14 -0.12 1.16
C ASP A 223 2.93 0.83 1.24
N ASP A 224 1.92 0.53 2.07
CA ASP A 224 0.74 1.38 2.31
C ASP A 224 -0.01 1.89 1.06
N GLN A 225 -0.24 1.00 0.07
CA GLN A 225 -0.93 1.35 -1.17
C GLN A 225 -2.41 1.76 -0.98
N LEU A 226 -3.05 1.34 0.11
CA LEU A 226 -4.42 1.77 0.45
C LEU A 226 -4.36 3.07 1.26
N SER A 227 -5.11 4.10 0.85
CA SER A 227 -5.19 5.35 1.61
C SER A 227 -5.88 5.17 2.97
N ASN A 228 -5.68 6.14 3.85
CA ASN A 228 -6.30 6.18 5.18
C ASN A 228 -7.84 6.07 5.10
N ASP A 229 -8.45 6.71 4.10
CA ASP A 229 -9.90 6.66 3.88
C ASP A 229 -10.36 5.28 3.38
N VAL A 230 -9.61 4.64 2.48
CA VAL A 230 -9.89 3.27 2.04
C VAL A 230 -9.77 2.28 3.20
N MET A 231 -8.71 2.39 4.00
CA MET A 231 -8.49 1.55 5.19
C MET A 231 -9.63 1.71 6.21
N MET A 232 -10.02 2.95 6.51
CA MET A 232 -11.15 3.23 7.40
C MET A 232 -12.48 2.76 6.81
N GLY A 233 -12.70 2.96 5.52
CA GLY A 233 -13.92 2.52 4.84
C GLY A 233 -14.05 1.00 4.78
N LEU A 234 -12.97 0.28 4.51
CA LEU A 234 -12.91 -1.19 4.61
C LEU A 234 -13.34 -1.65 6.01
N ALA A 235 -12.67 -1.16 7.06
CA ALA A 235 -12.93 -1.57 8.44
C ALA A 235 -14.34 -1.18 8.94
N THR A 236 -14.86 -0.03 8.52
CA THR A 236 -16.21 0.45 8.90
C THR A 236 -17.32 -0.20 8.10
N SER A 237 -17.01 -0.69 6.90
CA SER A 237 -17.95 -1.47 6.10
C SER A 237 -18.07 -2.92 6.55
N CYS A 238 -17.15 -3.46 7.36
CA CYS A 238 -17.20 -4.86 7.77
C CYS A 238 -18.54 -5.23 8.44
N ARG A 239 -19.18 -6.29 7.94
CA ARG A 239 -20.43 -6.85 8.47
C ARG A 239 -20.27 -8.34 8.75
N PRO A 240 -21.02 -8.90 9.72
CA PRO A 240 -21.04 -10.34 9.95
C PRO A 240 -21.36 -11.10 8.66
N VAL A 241 -20.58 -12.14 8.39
CA VAL A 241 -20.88 -13.09 7.32
C VAL A 241 -22.14 -13.86 7.73
N LYS A 242 -23.16 -13.79 6.89
CA LYS A 242 -24.46 -14.48 7.04
C LYS A 242 -24.96 -14.86 5.66
#